data_AF-A0A943HLB2-F1
#
_entry.id   AF-A0A943HLB2-F1
#
_cell.length_a   1.000
_cell.length_b   1.000
_cell.length_c   1.000
_cell.angle_alpha   90.00
_cell.angle_beta   90.00
_cell.angle_gamma   90.00
#
_symmetry.space_group_name_H-M   'P 1'
#
loop_
_entity.id
_entity.type
_entity.pdbx_description
1 polymer ?
#
loop_
_entity_poly.entity_id
_entity_poly.type
_entity_poly.pdbx_seq_one_letter_code
_entity_poly.pdbx_strand_id
1 'polypeptide(L)'
;MSSKTGTTAEVVRKILSLLPGSDCKGLGGCGRKTCLDCAEAIADGESVALCPACDQDRVDAIAEALGTETEKARDQVAFVFCSGSAAGKERAGQYKSCEEAVEKGFKRGECKDGCVGVGSCVDSCEFGAMSLEDGRIVIDKDKCTGCGACANKAVCPQTIIRMVPREATNFIPCSSTEEDDELTRRICGHGCISCGECERACPEGAVSIVNNHAVIDYDKCAGCVACTVKCRKKIIVDTLHDLTKVKEKVAFVKCSGGYKASEVYKKMGLTSCEEAIEKISPKDHELCTTGCCGLGSCTKVCRYDAIHVVNGTAVVDPEKCVGCKDCTYACPKHIITIVPYTGQKQVPCSSTADYEDKAKVCWSSCIACEDCVNNCPNGAIYMEDKHAVIDHELCENCNVCQYVCSRRIIKEMEVPEYTYLQREALGIRKGE
;
A
#
# COMPACT_ATOMS: atom_id res chain seq x y z
N MET A 1 -12.03 -18.79 -50.58
CA MET A 1 -10.60 -19.14 -50.48
C MET A 1 -10.51 -20.29 -49.51
N SER A 2 -10.02 -21.44 -49.97
CA SER A 2 -10.04 -22.72 -49.24
C SER A 2 -9.30 -22.66 -47.90
N SER A 3 -9.94 -23.17 -46.84
CA SER A 3 -9.29 -23.52 -45.58
C SER A 3 -8.23 -24.59 -45.85
N LYS A 4 -7.08 -24.48 -45.16
CA LYS A 4 -5.92 -25.37 -45.33
C LYS A 4 -6.06 -26.71 -44.58
N THR A 5 -7.19 -26.94 -43.93
CA THR A 5 -7.57 -28.14 -43.22
C THR A 5 -9.04 -28.41 -43.56
N GLY A 6 -9.44 -29.68 -43.66
CA GLY A 6 -10.80 -30.08 -44.06
C GLY A 6 -11.89 -29.78 -43.02
N THR A 7 -11.81 -28.64 -42.34
CA THR A 7 -12.74 -28.20 -41.30
C THR A 7 -14.08 -27.82 -41.90
N THR A 8 -15.15 -28.52 -41.49
CA THR A 8 -16.49 -28.26 -41.98
C THR A 8 -17.08 -27.02 -41.31
N ALA A 9 -17.89 -26.25 -42.03
CA ALA A 9 -18.62 -25.09 -41.48
C ALA A 9 -19.51 -25.46 -40.27
N GLU A 10 -19.88 -26.74 -40.12
CA GLU A 10 -20.58 -27.26 -38.96
C GLU A 10 -19.73 -27.28 -37.70
N VAL A 11 -18.45 -27.67 -37.79
CA VAL A 11 -17.51 -27.68 -36.66
C VAL A 11 -17.30 -26.27 -36.13
N VAL A 12 -17.07 -25.29 -37.02
CA VAL A 12 -16.90 -23.88 -36.64
C VAL A 12 -18.14 -23.35 -35.90
N ARG A 13 -19.36 -23.64 -36.40
CA ARG A 13 -20.60 -23.24 -35.72
C ARG A 13 -20.75 -23.89 -34.34
N LYS A 14 -20.38 -25.16 -34.21
CA LYS A 14 -20.42 -25.87 -32.93
C LYS A 14 -19.47 -25.20 -31.92
N ILE A 15 -18.22 -24.96 -32.29
CA ILE A 15 -17.24 -24.25 -31.45
C ILE A 15 -17.76 -22.86 -31.08
N LEU A 16 -18.29 -22.10 -32.05
CA LEU A 16 -18.83 -20.76 -31.79
C LEU A 16 -19.95 -20.76 -30.74
N SER A 17 -20.80 -21.79 -30.72
CA SER A 17 -21.86 -21.93 -29.71
C SER A 17 -21.36 -22.33 -28.32
N LEU A 18 -20.15 -22.89 -28.23
CA LEU A 18 -19.49 -23.25 -26.97
C LEU A 18 -18.69 -22.09 -26.37
N LEU A 19 -18.30 -21.10 -27.18
CA LEU A 19 -17.63 -19.90 -26.70
C LEU A 19 -18.56 -19.10 -25.76
N PRO A 20 -18.02 -18.29 -24.83
CA PRO A 20 -18.82 -17.53 -23.87
C PRO A 20 -19.81 -16.52 -24.47
N GLY A 21 -19.71 -16.24 -25.78
CA GLY A 21 -20.65 -15.37 -26.50
C GLY A 21 -20.60 -13.89 -26.10
N SER A 22 -19.63 -13.49 -25.28
CA SER A 22 -19.40 -12.10 -24.89
C SER A 22 -18.79 -11.28 -26.03
N ASP A 23 -19.38 -10.14 -26.37
CA ASP A 23 -18.82 -9.23 -27.38
C ASP A 23 -17.66 -8.41 -26.79
N CYS A 24 -16.49 -9.04 -26.67
CA CYS A 24 -15.26 -8.34 -26.26
C CYS A 24 -14.75 -7.35 -27.33
N LYS A 25 -15.48 -7.12 -28.44
CA LYS A 25 -15.16 -6.16 -29.51
C LYS A 25 -13.75 -6.31 -30.08
N GLY A 26 -13.23 -7.54 -30.09
CA GLY A 26 -11.88 -7.86 -30.54
C GLY A 26 -10.75 -7.40 -29.62
N LEU A 27 -11.06 -7.03 -28.37
CA LEU A 27 -10.10 -6.58 -27.38
C LEU A 27 -9.61 -7.71 -26.46
N GLY A 28 -10.27 -8.86 -26.48
CA GLY A 28 -9.93 -10.03 -25.67
C GLY A 28 -8.55 -10.60 -25.97
N GLY A 29 -7.98 -11.31 -24.99
CA GLY A 29 -6.63 -11.88 -25.04
C GLY A 29 -6.43 -13.04 -26.02
N CYS A 30 -7.47 -13.45 -26.77
CA CYS A 30 -7.32 -14.38 -27.89
C CYS A 30 -6.74 -13.73 -29.15
N GLY A 31 -6.72 -12.40 -29.24
CA GLY A 31 -6.17 -11.65 -30.38
C GLY A 31 -7.02 -11.69 -31.66
N ARG A 32 -8.28 -12.14 -31.56
CA ARG A 32 -9.23 -12.28 -32.68
C ARG A 32 -10.19 -11.11 -32.70
N LYS A 33 -10.62 -10.66 -33.90
CA LYS A 33 -11.53 -9.51 -34.02
C LYS A 33 -12.96 -9.88 -33.63
N THR A 34 -13.37 -11.12 -33.90
CA THR A 34 -14.71 -11.62 -33.57
C THR A 34 -14.64 -13.01 -32.94
N CYS A 35 -15.73 -13.43 -32.27
CA CYS A 35 -15.85 -14.81 -31.77
C CYS A 35 -15.85 -15.83 -32.91
N LEU A 36 -16.34 -15.46 -34.10
CA LEU A 36 -16.28 -16.33 -35.28
C LEU A 36 -14.83 -16.56 -35.71
N ASP A 37 -14.03 -15.50 -35.82
CA ASP A 37 -12.60 -15.62 -36.15
C ASP A 37 -11.85 -16.50 -35.12
N CYS A 38 -12.27 -16.45 -33.84
CA CYS A 38 -11.74 -17.33 -32.80
C CYS A 38 -12.14 -18.78 -33.00
N ALA A 39 -13.42 -19.04 -33.29
CA ALA A 39 -13.92 -20.38 -33.57
C ALA A 39 -13.26 -20.98 -34.82
N GLU A 40 -13.07 -20.19 -35.87
CA GLU A 40 -12.35 -20.59 -37.08
C GLU A 40 -10.89 -20.93 -36.78
N ALA A 41 -10.19 -20.10 -36.00
CA ALA A 41 -8.80 -20.36 -35.60
C ALA A 41 -8.64 -21.66 -34.79
N ILE A 42 -9.54 -21.90 -33.83
CA ILE A 42 -9.57 -23.15 -33.06
C ILE A 42 -9.84 -24.34 -33.99
N ALA A 43 -10.81 -24.21 -34.89
CA ALA A 43 -11.12 -25.26 -35.86
C ALA A 43 -9.93 -25.57 -36.79
N ASP A 44 -9.16 -24.55 -37.17
CA ASP A 44 -7.97 -24.67 -38.00
C ASP A 44 -6.73 -25.21 -37.25
N GLY A 45 -6.90 -25.64 -35.99
CA GLY A 45 -5.89 -26.37 -35.22
C GLY A 45 -5.10 -25.51 -34.25
N GLU A 46 -5.53 -24.28 -33.95
CA GLU A 46 -5.02 -23.57 -32.78
C GLU A 46 -5.56 -24.17 -31.47
N SER A 47 -5.00 -23.71 -30.34
CA SER A 47 -5.33 -24.19 -29.00
C SER A 47 -6.84 -24.25 -28.73
N VAL A 48 -7.32 -25.35 -28.17
CA VAL A 48 -8.73 -25.49 -27.74
C VAL A 48 -9.07 -24.55 -26.57
N ALA A 49 -8.04 -24.04 -25.88
CA ALA A 49 -8.13 -23.01 -24.83
C ALA A 49 -7.82 -21.58 -25.36
N LEU A 50 -7.92 -21.34 -26.68
CA LEU A 50 -7.57 -20.05 -27.30
C LEU A 50 -8.35 -18.87 -26.70
N CYS A 51 -9.63 -19.06 -26.38
CA CYS A 51 -10.44 -18.04 -25.72
C CYS A 51 -10.14 -18.01 -24.21
N PRO A 52 -9.53 -16.95 -23.66
CA PRO A 52 -9.17 -16.90 -22.24
C PRO A 52 -10.37 -16.80 -21.29
N ALA A 53 -11.56 -16.55 -21.84
CA ALA A 53 -12.81 -16.45 -21.07
C ALA A 53 -13.53 -17.80 -20.91
N CYS A 54 -13.04 -18.86 -21.55
CA CYS A 54 -13.57 -20.21 -21.35
C CYS A 54 -13.08 -20.78 -20.02
N ASP A 55 -14.02 -21.35 -19.26
CA ASP A 55 -13.75 -22.27 -18.16
C ASP A 55 -13.39 -23.67 -18.69
N GLN A 56 -12.97 -24.55 -17.79
CA GLN A 56 -12.51 -25.90 -18.15
C GLN A 56 -13.60 -26.70 -18.88
N ASP A 57 -14.85 -26.62 -18.43
CA ASP A 57 -15.99 -27.31 -19.05
C ASP A 57 -16.17 -26.93 -20.53
N ARG A 58 -16.01 -25.64 -20.88
CA ARG A 58 -16.07 -25.20 -22.27
C ARG A 58 -14.87 -25.66 -23.08
N VAL A 59 -13.67 -25.64 -22.51
CA VAL A 59 -12.45 -26.12 -23.19
C VAL A 59 -12.57 -27.61 -23.50
N ASP A 60 -13.04 -28.41 -22.54
CA ASP A 60 -13.26 -29.85 -22.70
C ASP A 60 -14.32 -30.12 -23.80
N ALA A 61 -15.42 -29.37 -23.80
CA ALA A 61 -16.46 -29.50 -24.82
C ALA A 61 -15.97 -29.12 -26.24
N ILE A 62 -15.07 -28.14 -26.34
CA ILE A 62 -14.44 -27.74 -27.61
C ILE A 62 -13.48 -28.85 -28.10
N ALA A 63 -12.66 -29.41 -27.21
CA ALA A 63 -11.76 -30.52 -27.53
C ALA A 63 -12.54 -31.76 -27.98
N GLU A 64 -13.64 -32.10 -27.30
CA GLU A 64 -14.56 -33.17 -27.70
C GLU A 64 -15.17 -32.90 -29.08
N ALA A 65 -15.57 -31.66 -29.36
CA ALA A 65 -16.11 -31.27 -30.66
C ALA A 65 -15.12 -31.44 -31.82
N LEU A 66 -13.82 -31.34 -31.54
CA LEU A 66 -12.73 -31.50 -32.51
C LEU A 66 -12.12 -32.92 -32.53
N GLY A 67 -12.44 -33.75 -31.53
CA GLY A 67 -11.80 -35.05 -31.36
C GLY A 67 -10.30 -34.94 -31.01
N THR A 68 -9.90 -33.86 -30.34
CA THR A 68 -8.52 -33.60 -29.92
C THR A 68 -8.36 -33.80 -28.42
N GLU A 69 -7.12 -33.84 -27.94
CA GLU A 69 -6.85 -33.78 -26.50
C GLU A 69 -7.29 -32.42 -25.93
N THR A 70 -7.76 -32.43 -24.68
CA THR A 70 -8.09 -31.19 -23.97
C THR A 70 -6.83 -30.47 -23.50
N GLU A 71 -6.97 -29.17 -23.25
CA GLU A 71 -5.93 -28.33 -22.67
C GLU A 71 -6.43 -27.73 -21.35
N LYS A 72 -5.49 -27.24 -20.51
CA LYS A 72 -5.86 -26.53 -19.30
C LYS A 72 -6.40 -25.14 -19.67
N ALA A 73 -7.62 -24.82 -19.21
CA ALA A 73 -8.16 -23.49 -19.33
C ALA A 73 -7.28 -22.46 -18.62
N ARG A 74 -7.18 -21.25 -19.18
CA ARG A 74 -6.47 -20.15 -18.53
C ARG A 74 -7.29 -19.66 -17.34
N ASP A 75 -6.81 -19.90 -16.13
CA ASP A 75 -7.46 -19.39 -14.94
C ASP A 75 -6.78 -18.11 -14.43
N GLN A 76 -7.15 -16.98 -15.04
CA GLN A 76 -6.60 -15.67 -14.71
C GLN A 76 -7.68 -14.69 -14.28
N VAL A 77 -7.27 -13.71 -13.47
CA VAL A 77 -8.07 -12.56 -13.06
C VAL A 77 -7.35 -11.27 -13.41
N ALA A 78 -8.10 -10.22 -13.74
CA ALA A 78 -7.52 -8.90 -13.94
C ALA A 78 -7.08 -8.33 -12.59
N PHE A 79 -5.89 -7.73 -12.56
CA PHE A 79 -5.37 -6.99 -11.40
C PHE A 79 -4.87 -5.62 -11.82
N VAL A 80 -5.16 -4.61 -10.99
CA VAL A 80 -4.77 -3.22 -11.22
C VAL A 80 -3.47 -2.94 -10.48
N PHE A 81 -2.37 -2.79 -11.21
CA PHE A 81 -1.04 -2.47 -10.68
C PHE A 81 -0.92 -0.98 -10.29
N CYS A 82 -1.94 -0.43 -9.63
CA CYS A 82 -1.96 0.92 -9.09
C CYS A 82 -3.03 1.08 -7.99
N SER A 83 -2.60 1.13 -6.72
CA SER A 83 -3.47 1.54 -5.59
C SER A 83 -3.36 3.03 -5.24
N GLY A 84 -2.49 3.77 -5.93
CA GLY A 84 -2.27 5.20 -5.71
C GLY A 84 -3.37 6.11 -6.26
N SER A 85 -3.30 7.38 -5.90
CA SER A 85 -4.12 8.48 -6.45
C SER A 85 -3.30 9.58 -7.14
N ALA A 86 -1.97 9.38 -7.24
CA ALA A 86 -1.01 10.38 -7.68
C ALA A 86 -1.10 10.74 -9.16
N ALA A 87 -1.79 9.96 -9.99
CA ALA A 87 -1.86 10.15 -11.44
C ALA A 87 -2.93 11.17 -11.87
N GLY A 88 -3.15 12.23 -11.08
CA GLY A 88 -4.05 13.32 -11.43
C GLY A 88 -5.52 12.92 -11.58
N LYS A 89 -5.99 11.89 -10.84
CA LYS A 89 -7.31 11.26 -11.04
C LYS A 89 -8.48 12.23 -11.03
N GLU A 90 -8.49 13.17 -10.08
CA GLU A 90 -9.56 14.19 -9.96
C GLU A 90 -9.67 15.04 -11.22
N ARG A 91 -8.53 15.53 -11.74
CA ARG A 91 -8.47 16.27 -13.00
C ARG A 91 -8.83 15.39 -14.18
N ALA A 92 -8.31 14.17 -14.22
CA ALA A 92 -8.51 13.26 -15.33
C ALA A 92 -9.97 12.81 -15.48
N GLY A 93 -10.73 12.75 -14.39
CA GLY A 93 -12.16 12.39 -14.39
C GLY A 93 -13.06 13.31 -15.24
N GLN A 94 -12.56 14.47 -15.71
CA GLN A 94 -13.29 15.35 -16.62
C GLN A 94 -13.23 14.90 -18.10
N TYR A 95 -12.34 13.97 -18.45
CA TYR A 95 -12.16 13.50 -19.82
C TYR A 95 -13.05 12.30 -20.12
N LYS A 96 -13.32 12.05 -21.41
CA LYS A 96 -14.26 10.99 -21.83
C LYS A 96 -13.65 9.60 -21.77
N SER A 97 -12.33 9.49 -21.88
CA SER A 97 -11.63 8.21 -21.87
C SER A 97 -10.26 8.32 -21.20
N CYS A 98 -9.74 7.18 -20.76
CA CYS A 98 -8.36 7.07 -20.28
C CYS A 98 -7.36 7.55 -21.35
N GLU A 99 -7.63 7.28 -22.63
CA GLU A 99 -6.77 7.69 -23.75
C GLU A 99 -6.70 9.21 -23.84
N GLU A 100 -7.86 9.89 -23.88
CA GLU A 100 -7.92 11.35 -23.89
C GLU A 100 -7.18 11.94 -22.68
N ALA A 101 -7.40 11.38 -21.49
CA ALA A 101 -6.73 11.85 -20.27
C ALA A 101 -5.21 11.77 -20.35
N VAL A 102 -4.68 10.66 -20.90
CA VAL A 102 -3.23 10.45 -21.06
C VAL A 102 -2.65 11.36 -22.14
N GLU A 103 -3.35 11.58 -23.25
CA GLU A 103 -2.91 12.49 -24.33
C GLU A 103 -2.82 13.94 -23.87
N LYS A 104 -3.68 14.37 -22.94
CA LYS A 104 -3.58 15.70 -22.31
C LYS A 104 -2.38 15.84 -21.38
N GLY A 105 -1.73 14.74 -21.05
CA GLY A 105 -0.50 14.70 -20.28
C GLY A 105 -0.70 14.85 -18.77
N PHE A 106 0.43 14.81 -18.07
CA PHE A 106 0.52 14.88 -16.62
C PHE A 106 1.12 16.21 -16.19
N LYS A 107 0.58 16.78 -15.11
CA LYS A 107 1.12 18.00 -14.49
C LYS A 107 2.33 17.65 -13.63
N ARG A 108 3.15 18.66 -13.33
CA ARG A 108 4.26 18.53 -12.38
C ARG A 108 3.74 18.01 -11.03
N GLY A 109 4.32 16.91 -10.54
CA GLY A 109 3.93 16.26 -9.30
C GLY A 109 2.87 15.16 -9.45
N GLU A 110 2.38 14.89 -10.67
CA GLU A 110 1.52 13.75 -10.95
C GLU A 110 2.36 12.53 -11.40
N CYS A 111 1.93 11.33 -10.99
CA CYS A 111 2.53 10.07 -11.42
C CYS A 111 2.13 9.75 -12.86
N LYS A 112 3.13 9.60 -13.74
CA LYS A 112 2.94 9.31 -15.18
C LYS A 112 2.63 7.85 -15.51
N ASP A 113 2.84 6.95 -14.55
CA ASP A 113 2.73 5.48 -14.70
C ASP A 113 1.47 4.90 -14.01
N GLY A 114 0.62 5.77 -13.47
CA GLY A 114 -0.49 5.40 -12.61
C GLY A 114 -1.85 5.40 -13.32
N CYS A 115 -2.84 4.78 -12.67
CA CYS A 115 -4.23 4.83 -13.11
C CYS A 115 -4.75 6.27 -13.12
N VAL A 116 -5.19 6.76 -14.28
CA VAL A 116 -5.83 8.08 -14.40
C VAL A 116 -7.26 8.12 -13.84
N GLY A 117 -7.84 6.97 -13.47
CA GLY A 117 -9.11 6.91 -12.73
C GLY A 117 -10.36 7.30 -13.55
N VAL A 118 -10.29 7.28 -14.89
CA VAL A 118 -11.43 7.63 -15.76
C VAL A 118 -12.43 6.49 -15.89
N GLY A 119 -11.96 5.23 -15.96
CA GLY A 119 -12.83 4.06 -15.97
C GLY A 119 -13.12 3.43 -17.34
N SER A 120 -12.34 3.69 -18.39
CA SER A 120 -12.56 3.02 -19.70
C SER A 120 -12.55 1.48 -19.65
N CYS A 121 -11.87 0.89 -18.68
CA CYS A 121 -11.92 -0.55 -18.43
C CYS A 121 -13.27 -1.03 -17.89
N VAL A 122 -13.95 -0.20 -17.08
CA VAL A 122 -15.31 -0.44 -16.58
C VAL A 122 -16.26 -0.47 -17.77
N ASP A 123 -16.19 0.54 -18.65
CA ASP A 123 -17.03 0.62 -19.85
C ASP A 123 -16.80 -0.55 -20.82
N SER A 124 -15.58 -1.08 -20.87
CA SER A 124 -15.22 -2.22 -21.74
C SER A 124 -15.65 -3.58 -21.18
N CYS A 125 -16.01 -3.67 -19.90
CA CYS A 125 -16.24 -4.94 -19.23
C CYS A 125 -17.68 -5.42 -19.43
N GLU A 126 -17.89 -6.27 -20.44
CA GLU A 126 -19.21 -6.86 -20.75
C GLU A 126 -19.70 -7.86 -19.66
N PHE A 127 -18.83 -8.24 -18.72
CA PHE A 127 -19.16 -9.16 -17.63
C PHE A 127 -19.58 -8.44 -16.34
N GLY A 128 -19.53 -7.10 -16.29
CA GLY A 128 -19.85 -6.33 -15.09
C GLY A 128 -18.91 -6.60 -13.91
N ALA A 129 -17.66 -7.00 -14.20
CA ALA A 129 -16.67 -7.38 -13.20
C ALA A 129 -15.86 -6.21 -12.64
N MET A 130 -16.13 -4.97 -13.08
CA MET A 130 -15.32 -3.80 -12.71
C MET A 130 -16.22 -2.64 -12.29
N SER A 131 -15.79 -1.87 -11.29
CA SER A 131 -16.41 -0.62 -10.84
C SER A 131 -15.35 0.46 -10.59
N LEU A 132 -15.77 1.72 -10.58
CA LEU A 132 -14.93 2.87 -10.22
C LEU A 132 -15.39 3.43 -8.86
N GLU A 133 -14.55 3.31 -7.84
CA GLU A 133 -14.83 3.73 -6.46
C GLU A 133 -13.71 4.64 -5.97
N ASP A 134 -14.02 5.88 -5.61
CA ASP A 134 -13.04 6.89 -5.17
C ASP A 134 -11.83 7.04 -6.12
N GLY A 135 -12.11 6.99 -7.43
CA GLY A 135 -11.09 7.05 -8.48
C GLY A 135 -10.23 5.77 -8.61
N ARG A 136 -10.57 4.68 -7.90
CA ARG A 136 -9.90 3.38 -7.99
C ARG A 136 -10.77 2.39 -8.73
N ILE A 137 -10.13 1.58 -9.56
CA ILE A 137 -10.79 0.48 -10.24
C ILE A 137 -10.85 -0.70 -9.27
N VAL A 138 -12.07 -1.11 -8.94
CA VAL A 138 -12.37 -2.29 -8.11
C VAL A 138 -12.80 -3.41 -9.04
N ILE A 139 -12.32 -4.63 -8.77
CA ILE A 139 -12.57 -5.80 -9.61
C ILE A 139 -13.27 -6.86 -8.77
N ASP A 140 -14.45 -7.28 -9.23
CA ASP A 140 -15.17 -8.44 -8.74
C ASP A 140 -14.52 -9.69 -9.33
N LYS A 141 -13.76 -10.40 -8.50
CA LYS A 141 -13.02 -11.61 -8.90
C LYS A 141 -13.96 -12.72 -9.37
N ASP A 142 -15.15 -12.82 -8.80
CA ASP A 142 -16.10 -13.90 -9.11
C ASP A 142 -16.78 -13.67 -10.47
N LYS A 143 -16.98 -12.41 -10.86
CA LYS A 143 -17.51 -12.05 -12.19
C LYS A 143 -16.44 -11.98 -13.28
N CYS A 144 -15.18 -11.75 -12.91
CA CYS A 144 -14.10 -11.62 -13.88
C CYS A 144 -13.81 -12.96 -14.55
N THR A 145 -14.01 -13.05 -15.86
CA THR A 145 -13.78 -14.27 -16.65
C THR A 145 -12.34 -14.44 -17.13
N GLY A 146 -11.44 -13.50 -16.84
CA GLY A 146 -10.07 -13.59 -17.33
C GLY A 146 -9.87 -13.21 -18.81
N CYS A 147 -10.89 -12.65 -19.47
CA CYS A 147 -10.86 -12.40 -20.92
C CYS A 147 -9.74 -11.46 -21.42
N GLY A 148 -9.17 -10.62 -20.55
CA GLY A 148 -8.07 -9.70 -20.88
C GLY A 148 -8.45 -8.44 -21.65
N ALA A 149 -9.73 -8.22 -21.98
CA ALA A 149 -10.16 -7.04 -22.74
C ALA A 149 -9.77 -5.70 -22.07
N CYS A 150 -9.91 -5.63 -20.74
CA CYS A 150 -9.53 -4.47 -19.94
C CYS A 150 -8.01 -4.22 -19.89
N ALA A 151 -7.19 -5.26 -20.09
CA ALA A 151 -5.74 -5.17 -20.15
C ALA A 151 -5.23 -4.75 -21.53
N ASN A 152 -6.10 -4.71 -22.55
CA ASN A 152 -5.73 -4.27 -23.88
C ASN A 152 -5.29 -2.80 -23.86
N LYS A 153 -4.21 -2.47 -24.58
CA LYS A 153 -3.66 -1.11 -24.63
C LYS A 153 -4.64 -0.06 -25.15
N ALA A 154 -5.57 -0.46 -26.03
CA ALA A 154 -6.63 0.43 -26.51
C ALA A 154 -7.64 0.82 -25.41
N VAL A 155 -7.76 0.00 -24.35
CA VAL A 155 -8.64 0.27 -23.21
C VAL A 155 -7.87 0.89 -22.05
N CYS A 156 -6.70 0.34 -21.74
CA CYS A 156 -5.81 0.80 -20.69
C CYS A 156 -4.51 1.34 -21.30
N PRO A 157 -4.46 2.61 -21.73
CA PRO A 157 -3.27 3.21 -22.35
C PRO A 157 -2.06 3.25 -21.41
N GLN A 158 -2.32 3.21 -20.10
CA GLN A 158 -1.31 3.15 -19.04
C GLN A 158 -0.74 1.74 -18.82
N THR A 159 -1.35 0.68 -19.39
CA THR A 159 -0.89 -0.72 -19.26
C THR A 159 -0.76 -1.23 -17.81
N ILE A 160 -1.57 -0.68 -16.92
CA ILE A 160 -1.57 -1.00 -15.48
C ILE A 160 -2.50 -2.15 -15.11
N ILE A 161 -3.40 -2.56 -16.01
CA ILE A 161 -4.22 -3.75 -15.81
C ILE A 161 -3.48 -4.91 -16.44
N ARG A 162 -3.19 -5.95 -15.65
CA ARG A 162 -2.55 -7.17 -16.16
C ARG A 162 -3.30 -8.37 -15.63
N MET A 163 -3.20 -9.47 -16.38
CA MET A 163 -3.77 -10.74 -15.99
C MET A 163 -2.78 -11.47 -15.07
N VAL A 164 -3.29 -11.97 -13.95
CA VAL A 164 -2.53 -12.74 -12.95
C VAL A 164 -3.26 -14.05 -12.68
N PRO A 165 -2.58 -15.13 -12.26
CA PRO A 165 -3.25 -16.37 -11.90
C PRO A 165 -4.34 -16.12 -10.87
N ARG A 166 -5.52 -16.74 -11.04
CA ARG A 166 -6.65 -16.54 -10.12
C ARG A 166 -6.29 -16.92 -8.69
N GLU A 167 -5.47 -17.93 -8.51
CA GLU A 167 -5.00 -18.41 -7.20
C GLU A 167 -3.91 -17.55 -6.56
N ALA A 168 -3.36 -16.56 -7.28
CA ALA A 168 -2.35 -15.67 -6.71
C ALA A 168 -2.91 -14.94 -5.48
N THR A 169 -2.08 -14.86 -4.44
CA THR A 169 -2.47 -14.26 -3.15
C THR A 169 -1.74 -12.96 -2.87
N ASN A 170 -0.56 -12.77 -3.48
CA ASN A 170 0.35 -11.65 -3.25
C ASN A 170 0.46 -10.78 -4.49
N PHE A 171 0.33 -9.47 -4.32
CA PHE A 171 0.31 -8.53 -5.45
C PHE A 171 1.08 -7.25 -5.15
N ILE A 172 1.73 -6.68 -6.17
CA ILE A 172 2.44 -5.40 -6.06
C ILE A 172 1.60 -4.34 -6.78
N PRO A 173 0.84 -3.49 -6.07
CA PRO A 173 -0.11 -2.56 -6.68
C PRO A 173 0.55 -1.23 -7.09
N CYS A 174 1.70 -1.31 -7.74
CA CYS A 174 2.43 -0.18 -8.28
C CYS A 174 2.95 -0.55 -9.67
N SER A 175 3.10 0.45 -10.53
CA SER A 175 3.73 0.34 -11.85
C SER A 175 4.75 1.44 -12.10
N SER A 176 4.95 2.34 -11.14
CA SER A 176 5.88 3.45 -11.33
C SER A 176 7.31 2.98 -11.36
N THR A 177 8.07 3.59 -12.27
CA THR A 177 9.51 3.40 -12.44
C THR A 177 10.27 4.66 -12.00
N GLU A 178 9.67 5.49 -11.14
CA GLU A 178 10.31 6.68 -10.57
C GLU A 178 11.53 6.26 -9.75
N GLU A 179 12.69 6.90 -9.99
CA GLU A 179 13.98 6.58 -9.37
C GLU A 179 14.23 7.39 -8.09
N ASP A 180 13.57 8.54 -7.94
CA ASP A 180 13.64 9.35 -6.73
C ASP A 180 12.64 8.84 -5.67
N ASP A 181 13.18 8.16 -4.65
CA ASP A 181 12.44 7.66 -3.50
C ASP A 181 11.72 8.77 -2.71
N GLU A 182 12.33 9.96 -2.58
CA GLU A 182 11.72 11.08 -1.88
C GLU A 182 10.55 11.65 -2.67
N LEU A 183 10.73 11.80 -3.98
CA LEU A 183 9.67 12.19 -4.88
C LEU A 183 8.52 11.19 -4.83
N THR A 184 8.82 9.89 -4.93
CA THR A 184 7.84 8.81 -4.83
C THR A 184 7.03 8.90 -3.54
N ARG A 185 7.70 9.05 -2.39
CA ARG A 185 7.04 9.19 -1.08
C ARG A 185 6.15 10.43 -1.00
N ARG A 186 6.60 11.53 -1.61
CA ARG A 186 5.89 12.80 -1.63
C ARG A 186 4.62 12.74 -2.48
N ILE A 187 4.70 12.13 -3.67
CA ILE A 187 3.57 12.13 -4.62
C ILE A 187 2.63 10.93 -4.42
N CYS A 188 3.14 9.78 -3.94
CA CYS A 188 2.37 8.55 -3.85
C CYS A 188 2.70 7.71 -2.60
N GLY A 189 1.75 7.64 -1.66
CA GLY A 189 1.84 6.73 -0.50
C GLY A 189 1.92 5.24 -0.86
N HIS A 190 1.53 4.86 -2.08
CA HIS A 190 1.52 3.48 -2.58
C HIS A 190 2.69 3.16 -3.54
N GLY A 191 3.62 4.09 -3.74
CA GLY A 191 4.75 3.90 -4.64
C GLY A 191 5.79 2.92 -4.10
N CYS A 192 6.23 2.01 -4.97
CA CYS A 192 7.43 1.20 -4.71
C CYS A 192 8.66 2.11 -4.74
N ILE A 193 9.62 1.83 -3.86
CA ILE A 193 10.88 2.59 -3.70
C ILE A 193 12.09 1.69 -3.99
N SER A 194 11.88 0.61 -4.76
CA SER A 194 12.90 -0.34 -5.22
C SER A 194 13.93 -0.88 -4.20
N CYS A 195 13.66 -0.81 -2.89
CA CYS A 195 14.66 -1.08 -1.84
C CYS A 195 15.20 -2.53 -1.76
N GLY A 196 14.65 -3.47 -2.54
CA GLY A 196 15.11 -4.86 -2.64
C GLY A 196 14.79 -5.78 -1.46
N GLU A 197 14.15 -5.31 -0.39
CA GLU A 197 13.84 -6.17 0.77
C GLU A 197 12.90 -7.33 0.42
N CYS A 198 11.92 -7.09 -0.44
CA CYS A 198 10.97 -8.11 -0.86
C CYS A 198 11.61 -9.18 -1.75
N GLU A 199 12.61 -8.80 -2.55
CA GLU A 199 13.43 -9.72 -3.35
C GLU A 199 14.31 -10.58 -2.45
N ARG A 200 15.09 -9.96 -1.54
CA ARG A 200 15.94 -10.68 -0.57
C ARG A 200 15.15 -11.63 0.35
N ALA A 201 13.93 -11.28 0.70
CA ALA A 201 13.09 -12.08 1.59
C ALA A 201 12.39 -13.25 0.89
N CYS A 202 12.36 -13.29 -0.46
CA CYS A 202 11.62 -14.31 -1.19
C CYS A 202 12.40 -15.63 -1.24
N PRO A 203 11.92 -16.72 -0.60
CA PRO A 203 12.64 -17.99 -0.59
C PRO A 203 12.70 -18.67 -1.97
N GLU A 204 11.67 -18.45 -2.80
CA GLU A 204 11.56 -19.05 -4.14
C GLU A 204 12.22 -18.22 -5.24
N GLY A 205 12.81 -17.06 -4.91
CA GLY A 205 13.34 -16.14 -5.91
C GLY A 205 12.29 -15.62 -6.90
N ALA A 206 11.01 -15.59 -6.48
CA ALA A 206 9.88 -15.16 -7.30
C ALA A 206 9.75 -13.64 -7.41
N VAL A 207 10.42 -12.87 -6.54
CA VAL A 207 10.37 -11.40 -6.56
C VAL A 207 11.68 -10.85 -7.10
N SER A 208 11.61 -9.91 -8.04
CA SER A 208 12.79 -9.22 -8.58
C SER A 208 12.59 -7.70 -8.67
N ILE A 209 13.68 -6.93 -8.68
CA ILE A 209 13.64 -5.49 -9.00
C ILE A 209 13.98 -5.27 -10.48
N VAL A 210 13.02 -4.73 -11.23
CA VAL A 210 13.14 -4.41 -12.67
C VAL A 210 12.70 -2.96 -12.88
N ASN A 211 13.54 -2.14 -13.52
CA ASN A 211 13.25 -0.72 -13.82
C ASN A 211 12.77 0.07 -12.61
N ASN A 212 13.52 0.00 -11.51
CA ASN A 212 13.19 0.62 -10.23
C ASN A 212 11.83 0.19 -9.63
N HIS A 213 11.37 -1.02 -9.97
CA HIS A 213 10.07 -1.52 -9.56
C HIS A 213 10.13 -2.99 -9.18
N ALA A 214 9.38 -3.40 -8.14
CA ALA A 214 9.34 -4.79 -7.71
C ALA A 214 8.32 -5.59 -8.53
N VAL A 215 8.69 -6.75 -9.05
CA VAL A 215 7.84 -7.60 -9.91
C VAL A 215 7.79 -9.01 -9.31
N ILE A 216 6.62 -9.66 -9.43
CA ILE A 216 6.41 -11.06 -9.03
C ILE A 216 6.35 -11.92 -10.28
N ASP A 217 7.20 -12.94 -10.33
CA ASP A 217 7.10 -14.10 -11.20
C ASP A 217 6.14 -15.11 -10.55
N TYR A 218 4.91 -15.18 -11.06
CA TYR A 218 3.88 -16.01 -10.45
C TYR A 218 4.11 -17.51 -10.67
N ASP A 219 4.93 -17.91 -11.64
CA ASP A 219 5.26 -19.32 -11.88
C ASP A 219 6.16 -19.89 -10.77
N LYS A 220 6.87 -19.01 -10.04
CA LYS A 220 7.69 -19.37 -8.87
C LYS A 220 7.04 -19.01 -7.54
N CYS A 221 6.00 -18.20 -7.54
CA CYS A 221 5.46 -17.64 -6.31
C CYS A 221 4.65 -18.68 -5.53
N ALA A 222 5.17 -19.12 -4.38
CA ALA A 222 4.46 -20.02 -3.47
C ALA A 222 3.44 -19.34 -2.54
N GLY A 223 3.22 -18.02 -2.66
CA GLY A 223 2.26 -17.30 -1.79
C GLY A 223 2.69 -17.18 -0.32
N CYS A 224 3.98 -17.31 0.00
CA CYS A 224 4.51 -17.40 1.37
C CYS A 224 4.52 -16.09 2.19
N VAL A 225 4.06 -14.98 1.62
CA VAL A 225 3.95 -13.65 2.25
C VAL A 225 5.23 -12.97 2.76
N ALA A 226 6.40 -13.59 2.62
CA ALA A 226 7.67 -13.01 3.08
C ALA A 226 7.94 -11.62 2.46
N CYS A 227 7.65 -11.46 1.16
CA CYS A 227 7.78 -10.18 0.46
C CYS A 227 6.86 -9.11 1.06
N THR A 228 5.63 -9.48 1.40
CA THR A 228 4.63 -8.61 2.02
C THR A 228 5.08 -8.14 3.40
N VAL A 229 5.57 -9.07 4.24
CA VAL A 229 6.07 -8.76 5.58
C VAL A 229 7.31 -7.87 5.53
N LYS A 230 8.25 -8.11 4.61
CA LYS A 230 9.51 -7.34 4.55
C LYS A 230 9.42 -6.05 3.73
N CYS A 231 8.33 -5.81 2.99
CA CYS A 231 8.14 -4.56 2.26
C CYS A 231 8.18 -3.34 3.21
N ARG A 232 9.20 -2.47 3.09
CA ARG A 232 9.35 -1.27 3.94
C ARG A 232 8.19 -0.29 3.81
N LYS A 233 7.62 -0.21 2.61
CA LYS A 233 6.45 0.62 2.31
C LYS A 233 5.14 -0.08 2.68
N LYS A 234 5.14 -1.39 2.97
CA LYS A 234 3.95 -2.21 3.27
C LYS A 234 2.88 -2.17 2.16
N ILE A 235 3.27 -1.93 0.91
CA ILE A 235 2.33 -1.72 -0.20
C ILE A 235 1.92 -3.01 -0.91
N ILE A 236 2.70 -4.08 -0.74
CA ILE A 236 2.38 -5.39 -1.32
C ILE A 236 1.09 -5.85 -0.64
N VAL A 237 0.10 -6.22 -1.44
CA VAL A 237 -1.19 -6.72 -0.99
C VAL A 237 -1.05 -8.22 -0.79
N ASP A 238 -1.56 -8.71 0.34
CA ASP A 238 -1.82 -10.12 0.58
C ASP A 238 -3.33 -10.27 0.82
N THR A 239 -3.95 -11.22 0.14
CA THR A 239 -5.40 -11.47 0.22
C THR A 239 -5.76 -12.51 1.28
N LEU A 240 -4.77 -13.20 1.87
CA LEU A 240 -5.00 -14.24 2.88
C LEU A 240 -4.77 -13.75 4.31
N HIS A 241 -3.81 -12.85 4.54
CA HIS A 241 -3.45 -12.41 5.89
C HIS A 241 -3.63 -10.91 6.11
N ASP A 242 -4.03 -10.56 7.32
CA ASP A 242 -4.15 -9.17 7.76
C ASP A 242 -2.81 -8.66 8.30
N LEU A 243 -2.14 -7.79 7.52
CA LEU A 243 -0.86 -7.19 7.90
C LEU A 243 -0.93 -6.31 9.15
N THR A 244 -2.13 -5.86 9.56
CA THR A 244 -2.28 -5.15 10.84
C THR A 244 -2.01 -6.05 12.05
N LYS A 245 -2.11 -7.37 11.85
CA LYS A 245 -1.81 -8.40 12.86
C LYS A 245 -0.37 -8.89 12.82
N VAL A 246 0.33 -8.72 11.69
CA VAL A 246 1.71 -9.19 11.50
C VAL A 246 2.67 -8.00 11.36
N LYS A 247 3.07 -7.43 12.50
CA LYS A 247 3.97 -6.27 12.55
C LYS A 247 4.98 -6.32 13.70
N GLU A 248 6.21 -5.99 13.35
CA GLU A 248 7.31 -5.89 14.32
C GLU A 248 7.37 -4.50 14.97
N LYS A 249 6.94 -3.46 14.25
CA LYS A 249 7.14 -2.05 14.62
C LYS A 249 5.95 -1.17 14.23
N VAL A 250 5.70 -0.11 14.99
CA VAL A 250 4.65 0.89 14.77
C VAL A 250 5.20 2.31 14.91
N ALA A 251 4.45 3.30 14.43
CA ALA A 251 4.80 4.70 14.59
C ALA A 251 4.53 5.19 16.02
N PHE A 252 5.37 6.10 16.50
CA PHE A 252 5.23 6.77 17.79
C PHE A 252 5.54 8.25 17.64
N VAL A 253 4.68 9.10 18.20
CA VAL A 253 4.84 10.56 18.14
C VAL A 253 5.53 11.03 19.42
N LYS A 254 6.74 11.60 19.28
CA LYS A 254 7.53 12.18 20.38
C LYS A 254 6.97 13.55 20.84
N CYS A 255 5.67 13.64 21.08
CA CYS A 255 5.03 14.83 21.61
C CYS A 255 3.72 14.46 22.31
N SER A 256 3.44 15.11 23.44
CA SER A 256 2.17 15.02 24.19
C SER A 256 1.56 16.40 24.50
N GLY A 257 2.20 17.49 24.06
CA GLY A 257 1.86 18.87 24.45
C GLY A 257 1.51 19.79 23.27
N GLY A 258 1.14 19.25 22.10
CA GLY A 258 0.93 20.02 20.87
C GLY A 258 -0.25 21.00 20.88
N TYR A 259 -1.12 20.95 21.91
CA TYR A 259 -2.34 21.75 22.02
C TYR A 259 -2.14 23.26 21.75
N LYS A 260 -1.21 23.92 22.45
CA LYS A 260 -0.97 25.38 22.31
C LYS A 260 -0.60 25.74 20.86
N ALA A 261 0.32 24.98 20.26
CA ALA A 261 0.75 25.20 18.88
C ALA A 261 -0.40 24.99 17.89
N SER A 262 -1.17 23.91 18.05
CA SER A 262 -2.32 23.62 17.20
C SER A 262 -3.35 24.75 17.22
N GLU A 263 -3.70 25.26 18.39
CA GLU A 263 -4.66 26.36 18.53
C GLU A 263 -4.16 27.65 17.85
N VAL A 264 -2.89 28.01 18.06
CA VAL A 264 -2.32 29.23 17.46
C VAL A 264 -2.25 29.11 15.94
N TYR A 265 -1.72 28.00 15.42
CA TYR A 265 -1.61 27.83 13.97
C TYR A 265 -2.97 27.75 13.27
N LYS A 266 -3.97 27.11 13.88
CA LYS A 266 -5.34 27.10 13.35
C LYS A 266 -5.96 28.50 13.32
N LYS A 267 -5.75 29.32 14.36
CA LYS A 267 -6.22 30.73 14.39
C LYS A 267 -5.56 31.59 13.31
N MET A 268 -4.35 31.22 12.88
CA MET A 268 -3.66 31.85 11.74
C MET A 268 -4.14 31.34 10.38
N GLY A 269 -5.07 30.37 10.33
CA GLY A 269 -5.61 29.81 9.09
C GLY A 269 -4.68 28.82 8.38
N LEU A 270 -3.65 28.31 9.07
CA LEU A 270 -2.69 27.36 8.48
C LEU A 270 -3.31 25.96 8.37
N THR A 271 -3.03 25.29 7.25
CA THR A 271 -3.70 24.02 6.91
C THR A 271 -2.76 22.81 6.84
N SER A 272 -1.46 23.03 6.98
CA SER A 272 -0.45 21.97 7.00
C SER A 272 0.74 22.30 7.91
N CYS A 273 1.40 21.26 8.41
CA CYS A 273 2.58 21.42 9.26
C CYS A 273 3.74 22.09 8.50
N GLU A 274 3.85 21.83 7.19
CA GLU A 274 4.86 22.41 6.29
C GLU A 274 4.65 23.92 6.19
N GLU A 275 3.42 24.36 5.95
CA GLU A 275 3.07 25.77 5.90
C GLU A 275 3.41 26.49 7.22
N ALA A 276 3.15 25.82 8.35
CA ALA A 276 3.44 26.38 9.67
C ALA A 276 4.95 26.54 9.93
N ILE A 277 5.79 25.59 9.51
CA ILE A 277 7.24 25.71 9.72
C ILE A 277 7.90 26.70 8.75
N GLU A 278 7.33 26.89 7.56
CA GLU A 278 7.87 27.81 6.55
C GLU A 278 7.52 29.28 6.85
N LYS A 279 6.29 29.54 7.30
CA LYS A 279 5.77 30.90 7.46
C LYS A 279 5.93 31.48 8.85
N ILE A 280 5.98 30.63 9.88
CA ILE A 280 5.87 31.07 11.26
C ILE A 280 7.11 30.65 12.06
N SER A 281 7.80 31.63 12.64
CA SER A 281 8.77 31.38 13.71
C SER A 281 8.02 31.00 14.99
N PRO A 282 8.15 29.77 15.53
CA PRO A 282 7.41 29.37 16.74
C PRO A 282 7.77 30.24 17.96
N LYS A 283 9.00 30.77 18.02
CA LYS A 283 9.49 31.57 19.15
C LYS A 283 8.73 32.88 19.28
N ASP A 284 8.38 33.51 18.16
CA ASP A 284 7.69 34.81 18.10
C ASP A 284 6.25 34.72 18.65
N HIS A 285 5.75 33.50 18.83
CA HIS A 285 4.42 33.19 19.36
C HIS A 285 4.46 32.33 20.63
N GLU A 286 5.62 32.26 21.29
CA GLU A 286 5.82 31.47 22.52
C GLU A 286 5.43 29.99 22.36
N LEU A 287 5.74 29.40 21.21
CA LEU A 287 5.46 28.01 20.89
C LEU A 287 6.71 27.13 20.98
N CYS A 288 6.49 25.87 21.30
CA CYS A 288 7.55 24.86 21.27
C CYS A 288 8.11 24.69 19.85
N THR A 289 9.43 24.81 19.70
CA THR A 289 10.10 24.70 18.39
C THR A 289 10.19 23.27 17.88
N THR A 290 10.19 22.25 18.75
CA THR A 290 10.33 20.85 18.36
C THR A 290 9.01 20.07 18.39
N GLY A 291 8.00 20.52 19.13
CA GLY A 291 6.73 19.80 19.33
C GLY A 291 5.81 19.78 18.10
N CYS A 292 4.82 18.90 18.15
CA CYS A 292 3.81 18.72 17.10
C CYS A 292 3.07 20.04 16.80
N CYS A 293 2.90 20.36 15.51
CA CYS A 293 2.09 21.50 15.09
C CYS A 293 0.58 21.24 15.22
N GLY A 294 0.15 19.97 15.23
CA GLY A 294 -1.27 19.61 15.33
C GLY A 294 -2.12 19.97 14.11
N LEU A 295 -1.52 20.02 12.91
CA LEU A 295 -2.19 20.34 11.64
C LEU A 295 -2.43 19.13 10.72
N GLY A 296 -1.95 17.94 11.10
CA GLY A 296 -2.37 16.68 10.46
C GLY A 296 -1.68 16.34 9.13
N SER A 297 -0.50 16.88 8.79
CA SER A 297 0.22 16.41 7.58
C SER A 297 0.48 14.89 7.61
N CYS A 298 0.81 14.35 8.77
CA CYS A 298 0.97 12.91 8.98
C CYS A 298 -0.33 12.09 8.85
N THR A 299 -1.50 12.67 9.16
CA THR A 299 -2.80 12.00 9.04
C THR A 299 -3.21 11.92 7.57
N LYS A 300 -2.94 12.98 6.80
CA LYS A 300 -3.19 13.02 5.34
C LYS A 300 -2.44 11.93 4.56
N VAL A 301 -1.25 11.53 5.00
CA VAL A 301 -0.46 10.48 4.32
C VAL A 301 -0.73 9.07 4.85
N CYS A 302 -1.53 8.92 5.91
CA CYS A 302 -1.77 7.62 6.52
C CYS A 302 -2.86 6.84 5.78
N ARG A 303 -2.42 5.84 5.01
CA ARG A 303 -3.30 4.94 4.24
C ARG A 303 -3.96 3.82 5.03
N TYR A 304 -3.64 3.70 6.32
CA TYR A 304 -4.22 2.71 7.22
C TYR A 304 -5.14 3.34 8.27
N ASP A 305 -5.42 4.65 8.15
CA ASP A 305 -6.24 5.36 9.14
C ASP A 305 -5.70 5.24 10.58
N ALA A 306 -4.38 5.09 10.70
CA ALA A 306 -3.70 4.73 11.95
C ALA A 306 -3.18 5.93 12.73
N ILE A 307 -3.37 7.17 12.28
CA ILE A 307 -2.87 8.35 12.97
C ILE A 307 -3.85 9.51 12.81
N HIS A 308 -4.16 10.15 13.95
CA HIS A 308 -5.18 11.19 14.05
C HIS A 308 -4.70 12.33 14.95
N VAL A 309 -5.13 13.58 14.70
CA VAL A 309 -4.82 14.69 15.61
C VAL A 309 -5.86 14.74 16.72
N VAL A 310 -5.45 14.44 17.95
CA VAL A 310 -6.27 14.49 19.16
C VAL A 310 -5.74 15.58 20.08
N ASN A 311 -6.57 16.55 20.46
CA ASN A 311 -6.19 17.68 21.32
C ASN A 311 -4.90 18.40 20.86
N GLY A 312 -4.79 18.61 19.54
CA GLY A 312 -3.65 19.30 18.93
C GLY A 312 -2.36 18.49 18.82
N THR A 313 -2.39 17.20 19.12
CA THR A 313 -1.23 16.30 18.99
C THR A 313 -1.59 15.11 18.12
N ALA A 314 -0.69 14.69 17.22
CA ALA A 314 -0.88 13.45 16.48
C ALA A 314 -0.76 12.23 17.41
N VAL A 315 -1.72 11.31 17.32
CA VAL A 315 -1.82 10.08 18.11
C VAL A 315 -1.94 8.91 17.15
N VAL A 316 -1.12 7.88 17.36
CA VAL A 316 -1.11 6.68 16.53
C VAL A 316 -1.98 5.62 17.19
N ASP A 317 -2.89 5.05 16.40
CA ASP A 317 -3.57 3.78 16.69
C ASP A 317 -2.59 2.64 16.34
N PRO A 318 -2.05 1.94 17.36
CA PRO A 318 -1.05 0.92 17.13
C PRO A 318 -1.68 -0.37 16.60
N GLU A 319 -3.01 -0.56 16.62
CA GLU A 319 -3.68 -1.71 15.99
C GLU A 319 -3.78 -1.54 14.48
N LYS A 320 -4.03 -0.32 13.99
CA LYS A 320 -4.09 -0.03 12.55
C LYS A 320 -2.72 0.23 11.92
N CYS A 321 -1.75 0.70 12.70
CA CYS A 321 -0.42 1.02 12.17
C CYS A 321 0.29 -0.25 11.68
N VAL A 322 0.93 -0.18 10.51
CA VAL A 322 1.76 -1.27 9.94
C VAL A 322 3.25 -0.95 9.88
N GLY A 323 3.67 0.22 10.38
CA GLY A 323 5.07 0.63 10.39
C GLY A 323 5.66 1.04 9.03
N CYS A 324 4.84 1.50 8.07
CA CYS A 324 5.30 1.89 6.71
C CYS A 324 6.17 3.15 6.64
N LYS A 325 6.25 3.90 7.74
CA LYS A 325 7.03 5.14 7.93
C LYS A 325 6.56 6.36 7.14
N ASP A 326 5.49 6.31 6.35
CA ASP A 326 5.05 7.47 5.54
C ASP A 326 4.82 8.73 6.40
N CYS A 327 4.24 8.58 7.58
CA CYS A 327 4.05 9.67 8.54
C CYS A 327 5.36 10.27 9.08
N THR A 328 6.47 9.50 9.14
CA THR A 328 7.76 10.02 9.62
C THR A 328 8.36 10.99 8.61
N TYR A 329 8.17 10.72 7.31
CA TYR A 329 8.61 11.62 6.23
C TYR A 329 7.69 12.83 6.08
N ALA A 330 6.38 12.65 6.28
CA ALA A 330 5.41 13.76 6.24
C ALA A 330 5.43 14.66 7.49
N CYS A 331 6.27 14.37 8.48
CA CYS A 331 6.42 15.21 9.65
C CYS A 331 7.60 16.16 9.44
N PRO A 332 7.38 17.46 9.15
CA PRO A 332 8.47 18.40 8.92
C PRO A 332 9.32 18.69 10.17
N LYS A 333 8.84 18.28 11.36
CA LYS A 333 9.59 18.36 12.62
C LYS A 333 10.32 17.06 12.97
N HIS A 334 10.16 16.00 12.17
CA HIS A 334 10.77 14.69 12.36
C HIS A 334 10.58 14.06 13.75
N ILE A 335 9.45 14.36 14.40
CA ILE A 335 9.14 13.85 15.76
C ILE A 335 8.40 12.50 15.77
N ILE A 336 8.02 11.98 14.61
CA ILE A 336 7.39 10.67 14.50
C ILE A 336 8.50 9.65 14.22
N THR A 337 8.66 8.69 15.12
CA THR A 337 9.65 7.62 15.02
C THR A 337 8.97 6.26 14.89
N ILE A 338 9.73 5.23 14.58
CA ILE A 338 9.27 3.85 14.55
C ILE A 338 9.83 3.12 15.76
N VAL A 339 8.95 2.49 16.54
CA VAL A 339 9.30 1.76 17.75
C VAL A 339 8.79 0.32 17.67
N PRO A 340 9.38 -0.62 18.42
CA PRO A 340 8.89 -2.00 18.51
C PRO A 340 7.41 -2.07 18.96
N TYR A 341 6.64 -2.97 18.35
CA TYR A 341 5.26 -3.26 18.74
C TYR A 341 5.24 -4.33 19.85
N THR A 342 5.65 -3.92 21.05
CA THR A 342 5.85 -4.80 22.23
C THR A 342 5.37 -4.20 23.53
N GLY A 343 4.72 -3.04 23.48
CA GLY A 343 4.11 -2.39 24.64
C GLY A 343 5.07 -1.67 25.58
N GLN A 344 6.37 -1.58 25.28
CA GLN A 344 7.31 -0.88 26.16
C GLN A 344 7.00 0.61 26.30
N LYS A 345 7.52 1.18 27.39
CA LYS A 345 7.35 2.58 27.74
C LYS A 345 8.08 3.51 26.76
N GLN A 346 7.50 4.69 26.58
CA GLN A 346 7.99 5.73 25.69
C GLN A 346 7.95 7.12 26.37
N VAL A 347 8.87 8.00 25.98
CA VAL A 347 8.87 9.40 26.42
C VAL A 347 8.33 10.30 25.29
N PRO A 348 7.09 10.83 25.39
CA PRO A 348 6.45 11.62 24.34
C PRO A 348 6.85 13.10 24.39
N CYS A 349 8.15 13.37 24.24
CA CYS A 349 8.72 14.72 24.16
C CYS A 349 9.96 14.68 23.27
N SER A 350 10.07 15.52 22.24
CA SER A 350 11.27 15.57 21.38
C SER A 350 12.20 16.74 21.72
N SER A 351 11.88 17.54 22.73
CA SER A 351 12.65 18.73 23.08
C SER A 351 13.87 18.39 23.95
N THR A 352 15.04 18.82 23.48
CA THR A 352 16.32 18.81 24.21
C THR A 352 16.65 20.15 24.86
N ALA A 353 15.71 21.12 24.84
CA ALA A 353 15.90 22.43 25.48
C ALA A 353 15.94 22.33 27.02
N ASP A 354 16.40 23.39 27.67
CA ASP A 354 16.35 23.51 29.12
C ASP A 354 14.92 23.45 29.67
N TYR A 355 14.79 22.94 30.90
CA TYR A 355 13.49 22.87 31.55
C TYR A 355 12.83 24.24 31.68
N GLU A 356 13.58 25.26 32.06
CA GLU A 356 13.07 26.62 32.24
C GLU A 356 12.45 27.16 30.94
N ASP A 357 13.06 26.84 29.79
CA ASP A 357 12.53 27.25 28.48
C ASP A 357 11.34 26.39 28.06
N LYS A 358 11.38 25.08 28.31
CA LYS A 358 10.25 24.19 28.06
C LYS A 358 9.02 24.61 28.87
N ALA A 359 9.20 24.97 30.14
CA ALA A 359 8.12 25.33 31.05
C ALA A 359 7.36 26.59 30.61
N LYS A 360 8.02 27.51 29.89
CA LYS A 360 7.39 28.71 29.31
C LYS A 360 6.40 28.37 28.19
N VAL A 361 6.62 27.26 27.47
CA VAL A 361 5.89 26.96 26.22
C VAL A 361 5.14 25.63 26.22
N CYS A 362 5.40 24.74 27.17
CA CYS A 362 4.84 23.38 27.20
C CYS A 362 4.48 22.93 28.61
N TRP A 363 3.26 22.42 28.76
CA TRP A 363 2.75 21.86 30.02
C TRP A 363 3.12 20.38 30.22
N SER A 364 3.52 19.67 29.16
CA SER A 364 3.80 18.22 29.15
C SER A 364 5.16 17.93 28.51
N SER A 365 6.24 18.21 29.24
CA SER A 365 7.63 18.07 28.75
C SER A 365 8.52 17.32 29.74
N CYS A 366 9.53 16.62 29.21
CA CYS A 366 10.59 16.04 30.03
C CYS A 366 11.45 17.17 30.60
N ILE A 367 11.67 17.13 31.91
CA ILE A 367 12.39 18.16 32.65
C ILE A 367 13.83 17.76 32.97
N ALA A 368 14.27 16.59 32.50
CA ALA A 368 15.61 16.05 32.72
C ALA A 368 16.00 15.95 34.22
N CYS A 369 15.06 15.58 35.10
CA CYS A 369 15.34 15.38 36.52
C CYS A 369 16.04 14.04 36.84
N GLU A 370 16.20 13.16 35.84
CA GLU A 370 16.86 11.86 35.95
C GLU A 370 16.20 10.83 36.89
N ASP A 371 15.08 11.14 37.56
CA ASP A 371 14.37 10.19 38.44
C ASP A 371 14.06 8.85 37.75
N CYS A 372 13.61 8.90 36.49
CA CYS A 372 13.33 7.68 35.72
C CYS A 372 14.58 6.88 35.37
N VAL A 373 15.74 7.54 35.21
CA VAL A 373 17.03 6.89 34.95
C VAL A 373 17.50 6.20 36.23
N ASN A 374 17.51 6.94 37.35
CA ASN A 374 17.99 6.47 38.65
C ASN A 374 17.15 5.34 39.25
N ASN A 375 15.88 5.23 38.84
CA ASN A 375 14.97 4.18 39.32
C ASN A 375 14.74 3.07 38.28
N CYS A 376 15.41 3.07 37.13
CA CYS A 376 15.24 1.99 36.16
C CYS A 376 15.99 0.73 36.63
N PRO A 377 15.29 -0.36 36.98
CA PRO A 377 15.94 -1.54 37.58
C PRO A 377 16.91 -2.24 36.63
N ASN A 378 16.67 -2.14 35.31
CA ASN A 378 17.47 -2.79 34.29
C ASN A 378 18.31 -1.79 33.45
N GLY A 379 18.45 -0.54 33.90
CA GLY A 379 19.25 0.48 33.22
C GLY A 379 18.76 0.86 31.80
N ALA A 380 17.51 0.57 31.46
CA ALA A 380 16.93 0.80 30.14
C ALA A 380 16.67 2.27 29.81
N ILE A 381 16.89 3.20 30.74
CA ILE A 381 16.61 4.63 30.53
C ILE A 381 17.92 5.39 30.70
N TYR A 382 18.24 6.24 29.73
CA TYR A 382 19.42 7.09 29.73
C TYR A 382 19.04 8.51 29.30
N MET A 383 19.95 9.46 29.54
CA MET A 383 19.78 10.84 29.10
C MET A 383 20.49 11.07 27.77
N GLU A 384 19.78 11.64 26.81
CA GLU A 384 20.33 12.22 25.59
C GLU A 384 20.09 13.74 25.66
N ASP A 385 21.17 14.51 25.79
CA ASP A 385 21.14 15.93 26.18
C ASP A 385 20.27 16.16 27.43
N LYS A 386 19.18 16.93 27.30
CA LYS A 386 18.22 17.26 28.37
C LYS A 386 16.90 16.51 28.15
N HIS A 387 16.98 15.26 27.72
CA HIS A 387 15.83 14.41 27.43
C HIS A 387 16.09 12.94 27.81
N ALA A 388 15.13 12.33 28.50
CA ALA A 388 15.20 10.90 28.83
C ALA A 388 14.78 10.06 27.64
N VAL A 389 15.59 9.06 27.29
CA VAL A 389 15.36 8.10 26.22
C VAL A 389 15.27 6.70 26.82
N ILE A 390 14.36 5.89 26.29
CA ILE A 390 14.15 4.51 26.74
C ILE A 390 14.66 3.58 25.65
N ASP A 391 15.62 2.74 26.01
CA ASP A 391 16.05 1.58 25.25
C ASP A 391 14.99 0.47 25.36
N HIS A 392 14.35 0.13 24.25
CA HIS A 392 13.27 -0.86 24.21
C HIS A 392 13.77 -2.30 24.31
N GLU A 393 15.05 -2.57 24.06
CA GLU A 393 15.65 -3.90 24.17
C GLU A 393 15.95 -4.26 25.64
N LEU A 394 16.26 -3.25 26.45
CA LEU A 394 16.49 -3.39 27.89
C LEU A 394 15.21 -3.22 28.73
N CYS A 395 14.20 -2.52 28.21
CA CYS A 395 12.98 -2.23 28.97
C CYS A 395 12.15 -3.49 29.25
N GLU A 396 11.94 -3.79 30.54
CA GLU A 396 11.16 -4.94 31.03
C GLU A 396 9.67 -4.61 31.27
N ASN A 397 9.21 -3.43 30.84
CA ASN A 397 7.85 -2.94 31.02
C ASN A 397 7.33 -2.90 32.48
N CYS A 398 8.21 -2.67 33.47
CA CYS A 398 7.92 -2.77 34.91
C CYS A 398 7.23 -1.55 35.57
N ASN A 399 6.70 -0.59 34.80
CA ASN A 399 6.00 0.64 35.25
C ASN A 399 6.76 1.64 36.14
N VAL A 400 7.92 1.30 36.70
CA VAL A 400 8.63 2.15 37.67
C VAL A 400 8.84 3.57 37.17
N CYS A 401 9.29 3.74 35.93
CA CYS A 401 9.54 5.04 35.33
C CYS A 401 8.28 5.91 35.22
N GLN A 402 7.09 5.32 35.05
CA GLN A 402 5.84 6.07 35.02
C GLN A 402 5.45 6.60 36.40
N TYR A 403 5.69 5.82 37.46
CA TYR A 403 5.38 6.22 38.83
C TYR A 403 6.30 7.33 39.35
N VAL A 404 7.59 7.26 39.03
CA VAL A 404 8.58 8.27 39.48
C VAL A 404 8.57 9.53 38.64
N CYS A 405 7.99 9.50 37.43
CA CYS A 405 7.91 10.69 36.58
C CYS A 405 6.93 11.71 37.18
N SER A 406 7.48 12.75 37.83
CA SER A 406 6.71 13.86 38.42
C SER A 406 5.80 14.58 37.43
N ARG A 407 6.13 14.51 36.13
CA ARG A 407 5.34 15.09 35.03
C ARG A 407 4.33 14.11 34.42
N ARG A 408 4.37 12.83 34.80
CA ARG A 408 3.52 11.74 34.28
C ARG A 408 3.47 11.68 32.75
N ILE A 409 4.58 12.02 32.10
CA ILE A 409 4.64 12.05 30.64
C ILE A 409 4.98 10.69 30.05
N ILE A 410 5.67 9.80 30.77
CA ILE A 410 6.09 8.50 30.24
C ILE A 410 4.84 7.65 30.02
N LYS A 411 4.62 7.23 28.77
CA LYS A 411 3.43 6.48 28.36
C LYS A 411 3.77 5.05 28.01
N GLU A 412 2.84 4.17 28.32
CA GLU A 412 2.81 2.82 27.78
C GLU A 412 2.17 2.84 26.40
N MET A 413 2.66 1.99 25.51
CA MET A 413 1.94 1.66 24.29
C MET A 413 1.02 0.48 24.59
N GLU A 414 -0.28 0.69 24.50
CA GLU A 414 -1.23 -0.42 24.66
C GLU A 414 -1.12 -1.35 23.44
N VAL A 415 -0.85 -2.63 23.70
CA VAL A 415 -0.78 -3.68 22.67
C VAL A 415 -1.67 -4.86 23.09
N PRO A 416 -2.38 -5.53 22.17
CA PRO A 416 -3.22 -6.67 22.51
C PRO A 416 -2.42 -7.86 23.05
N GLU A 417 -2.98 -8.56 24.03
CA GLU A 417 -2.36 -9.68 24.75
C GLU A 417 -1.92 -10.83 23.81
N TYR A 418 -2.70 -11.14 22.76
CA TYR A 418 -2.35 -12.18 21.79
C TYR A 418 -1.03 -11.91 21.06
N THR A 419 -0.66 -10.63 20.89
CA THR A 419 0.59 -10.26 20.22
C THR A 419 1.79 -10.59 21.11
N TYR A 420 1.63 -10.41 22.43
CA TYR A 420 2.65 -10.81 23.40
C TYR A 420 2.90 -12.32 23.35
N LEU A 421 1.83 -13.12 23.42
CA LEU A 421 1.89 -14.58 23.36
C LEU A 421 2.44 -15.10 22.02
N GLN A 422 2.09 -14.47 20.89
CA GLN A 422 2.64 -14.84 19.59
C GLN A 422 4.14 -14.57 19.49
N ARG A 423 4.63 -13.44 20.01
CA ARG A 423 6.07 -13.14 19.98
C ARG A 423 6.86 -14.08 20.88
N GLU A 424 6.31 -14.42 22.04
CA GLU A 424 6.86 -15.42 22.95
C GLU A 424 6.89 -16.81 22.28
N ALA A 425 5.79 -17.22 21.65
CA ALA A 425 5.68 -18.51 20.96
C ALA A 425 6.54 -18.63 19.69
N LEU A 426 6.72 -17.55 18.94
CA LEU A 426 7.60 -17.48 17.77
C LEU A 426 9.09 -17.51 18.15
N GLY A 427 9.41 -17.51 19.45
CA GLY A 427 10.79 -17.57 19.91
C GLY A 427 11.62 -16.37 19.45
N ILE A 428 10.97 -15.24 19.12
CA ILE A 428 11.63 -13.98 18.78
C ILE A 428 12.36 -13.49 20.03
N ARG A 429 13.59 -13.98 20.20
CA ARG A 429 14.48 -13.61 21.29
C ARG A 429 15.15 -12.26 20.96
N LYS A 430 15.57 -11.56 22.01
CA LYS A 430 16.26 -10.26 21.95
C LYS A 430 17.34 -10.25 20.86
N GLY A 431 17.19 -9.36 19.87
CA GLY A 431 18.29 -8.95 18.98
C GLY A 431 18.38 -9.57 17.57
N GLU A 432 17.34 -10.25 17.06
CA GLU A 432 17.29 -10.76 15.67
C GLU A 432 16.41 -9.94 14.72
#